data_AF-A0A2M7KPC4-F1
#
_entry.id   AF-A0A2M7KPC4-F1
#
_cell.length_a   1.000
_cell.length_b   1.000
_cell.length_c   1.000
_cell.angle_alpha   90.00
_cell.angle_beta   90.00
_cell.angle_gamma   90.00
#
_symmetry.space_group_name_H-M   'P 1'
#
loop_
_entity.id
_entity.type
_entity.pdbx_description
1 polymer ?
#
loop_
_entity_poly.entity_id
_entity_poly.type
_entity_poly.pdbx_seq_one_letter_code
_entity_poly.pdbx_strand_id
1 'polypeptide(L)'
;MFSPTDRAATVTERPPRITTADVDRMRRIPVVRRALPEQPDATPAAPDQGKSLQDAHWIWHAADGKSVPPCTRAFRRSFELAGKPTAARLTLAVDNEYTVFINGKQVGQGSAWERPDEYDVLQHLQPGRNAIAVEAKNGSNAPNPAGAVASLVVRQADGADLTLRTDATWKSADKPAAGWQRPELDDSGWPAAAALGDFGCEPWGRSGAQLTLSPLRRADPFEGTATVPADALRDGSRVFLLTGTLKPEAAARVTVNGRDAGGFLCQPFRLDVTRILKPGDNRIRLEPFAPEEVWLAVLPPAPAAASAKLADPQPAASPTALASLGYPTPPEPTLTARASSAYPGYEPALAVDGDPATRWNSADDDHTPWFEVALRAPRPVAGIEVDEEFDRVRAWRLKAMRADKWHEVAKGTTLGKGKQITFDPVMTDRLRLTLSEATLCVSLSEVRVVAAGE
;
A
#
# COMPACT_ATOMS: atom_id res chain seq x y z
N MET A 1 -4.27 38.35 42.24
CA MET A 1 -3.59 37.43 43.16
C MET A 1 -4.30 36.08 43.02
N PHE A 2 -3.87 35.27 42.06
CA PHE A 2 -4.39 33.93 41.81
C PHE A 2 -3.21 32.97 41.86
N SER A 3 -3.26 32.01 42.78
CA SER A 3 -2.23 31.02 43.03
C SER A 3 -2.00 30.12 41.81
N PRO A 4 -0.75 29.87 41.38
CA PRO A 4 -0.44 28.85 40.41
C PRO A 4 -0.22 27.54 41.16
N THR A 5 -1.23 26.69 41.23
CA THR A 5 -1.04 25.29 41.63
C THR A 5 -2.02 24.43 40.88
N ASP A 6 -1.73 24.20 39.61
CA ASP A 6 -1.97 22.89 39.01
C ASP A 6 -0.80 22.60 38.07
N ARG A 7 0.05 21.68 38.55
CA ARG A 7 1.19 21.15 37.82
C ARG A 7 0.70 20.56 36.51
N ALA A 8 1.32 21.01 35.43
CA ALA A 8 1.31 20.35 34.13
C ALA A 8 1.48 18.83 34.30
N ALA A 9 0.44 18.06 33.98
CA ALA A 9 0.58 16.63 33.75
C ALA A 9 1.46 16.46 32.49
N THR A 10 2.64 15.92 32.72
CA THR A 10 3.73 15.71 31.76
C THR A 10 3.28 14.96 30.49
N VAL A 11 3.44 15.64 29.35
CA VAL A 11 3.41 15.09 27.99
C VAL A 11 4.76 14.42 27.71
N THR A 12 5.03 13.15 28.08
CA THR A 12 6.38 12.57 27.77
C THR A 12 6.50 11.03 27.76
N GLU A 13 5.52 10.25 27.31
CA GLU A 13 5.86 8.88 26.87
C GLU A 13 5.20 8.57 25.54
N ARG A 14 6.01 8.60 24.47
CA ARG A 14 5.63 8.00 23.18
C ARG A 14 5.36 6.51 23.40
N PRO A 15 4.42 5.89 22.68
CA PRO A 15 4.24 4.44 22.72
C PRO A 15 5.59 3.77 22.44
N PRO A 16 6.03 2.79 23.27
CA PRO A 16 7.31 2.13 23.07
C PRO A 16 7.32 1.42 21.71
N ARG A 17 8.50 1.37 21.06
CA ARG A 17 8.70 0.52 19.88
C ARG A 17 8.51 -0.92 20.34
N ILE A 18 7.48 -1.58 19.82
CA ILE A 18 7.21 -2.99 20.12
C ILE A 18 8.26 -3.84 19.42
N THR A 19 9.03 -4.59 20.18
CA THR A 19 10.03 -5.54 19.70
C THR A 19 9.45 -6.95 19.58
N THR A 20 10.15 -7.88 18.93
CA THR A 20 9.77 -9.29 18.86
C THR A 20 9.60 -9.91 20.26
N ALA A 21 10.49 -9.57 21.19
CA ALA A 21 10.41 -10.00 22.58
C ALA A 21 9.21 -9.41 23.35
N ASP A 22 8.66 -8.28 22.90
CA ASP A 22 7.42 -7.73 23.44
C ASP A 22 6.21 -8.51 22.94
N VAL A 23 6.20 -8.93 21.67
CA VAL A 23 5.11 -9.70 21.06
C VAL A 23 4.93 -11.05 21.75
N ASP A 24 6.01 -11.77 22.05
CA ASP A 24 5.95 -13.06 22.75
C ASP A 24 5.33 -12.98 24.16
N ARG A 25 5.36 -11.79 24.76
CA ARG A 25 4.83 -11.52 26.10
C ARG A 25 3.40 -10.96 26.07
N MET A 26 2.83 -10.72 24.88
CA MET A 26 1.50 -10.16 24.76
C MET A 26 0.43 -11.19 25.07
N ARG A 27 -0.52 -10.80 25.93
CA ARG A 27 -1.72 -11.58 26.19
C ARG A 27 -2.88 -11.05 25.34
N ARG A 28 -3.54 -11.94 24.61
CA ARG A 28 -4.70 -11.62 23.78
C ARG A 28 -6.00 -11.66 24.61
N ILE A 29 -6.83 -10.62 24.50
CA ILE A 29 -8.21 -10.57 25.01
C ILE A 29 -9.13 -10.41 23.79
N PRO A 30 -10.04 -11.36 23.52
CA PRO A 30 -10.95 -11.27 22.37
C PRO A 30 -11.97 -10.12 22.55
N VAL A 31 -12.31 -9.45 21.45
CA VAL A 31 -13.45 -8.53 21.41
C VAL A 31 -14.61 -9.25 20.70
N VAL A 32 -15.67 -9.55 21.43
CA VAL A 32 -16.81 -10.33 20.92
C VAL A 32 -17.77 -9.42 20.19
N ARG A 33 -18.01 -9.67 18.89
CA ARG A 33 -18.95 -8.90 18.06
C ARG A 33 -20.38 -9.05 18.58
N ARG A 34 -21.10 -7.93 18.67
CA ARG A 34 -22.54 -7.89 18.94
C ARG A 34 -23.31 -7.81 17.63
N ALA A 35 -24.50 -8.40 17.61
CA ALA A 35 -25.44 -8.19 16.52
C ALA A 35 -25.89 -6.73 16.52
N LEU A 36 -25.75 -6.07 15.37
CA LEU A 36 -26.25 -4.72 15.12
C LEU A 36 -27.46 -4.81 14.19
N PRO A 37 -28.44 -3.89 14.32
CA PRO A 37 -29.50 -3.76 13.33
C PRO A 37 -28.89 -3.36 11.98
N GLU A 38 -29.53 -3.83 10.90
CA GLU A 38 -29.12 -3.50 9.53
C GLU A 38 -29.08 -1.97 9.36
N GLN A 39 -27.96 -1.46 8.83
CA GLN A 39 -27.78 -0.03 8.65
C GLN A 39 -28.55 0.44 7.41
N PRO A 40 -29.27 1.57 7.47
CA PRO A 40 -29.94 2.13 6.29
C PRO A 40 -28.89 2.56 5.25
N ASP A 41 -29.21 2.41 3.97
CA ASP A 41 -28.34 2.89 2.89
C ASP A 41 -28.15 4.42 3.01
N ALA A 42 -26.93 4.91 2.78
CA ALA A 42 -26.68 6.35 2.83
C ALA A 42 -27.35 7.05 1.63
N THR A 43 -27.92 8.22 1.88
CA THR A 43 -28.45 9.08 0.81
C THR A 43 -27.28 9.55 -0.07
N PRO A 44 -27.30 9.31 -1.40
CA PRO A 44 -26.16 9.60 -2.26
C PRO A 44 -25.89 11.11 -2.36
N ALA A 45 -24.62 11.50 -2.25
CA ALA A 45 -24.12 12.83 -2.54
C ALA A 45 -23.20 12.76 -3.77
N ALA A 46 -23.53 13.55 -4.81
CA ALA A 46 -22.79 13.87 -6.05
C ALA A 46 -22.31 12.67 -6.94
N PRO A 47 -22.17 12.86 -8.27
CA PRO A 47 -21.92 11.75 -9.20
C PRO A 47 -20.53 11.10 -9.04
N ASP A 48 -20.52 9.81 -9.37
CA ASP A 48 -19.46 8.81 -9.21
C ASP A 48 -18.18 9.12 -10.00
N GLN A 49 -17.07 9.37 -9.29
CA GLN A 49 -15.74 9.70 -9.83
C GLN A 49 -15.19 8.66 -10.83
N GLY A 50 -15.56 7.38 -10.67
CA GLY A 50 -15.13 6.29 -11.55
C GLY A 50 -15.91 6.20 -12.87
N LYS A 51 -17.09 6.83 -12.95
CA LYS A 51 -17.89 6.85 -14.18
C LYS A 51 -17.52 7.98 -15.14
N SER A 52 -16.90 9.06 -14.65
CA SER A 52 -16.60 10.22 -15.51
C SER A 52 -15.46 9.95 -16.50
N LEU A 53 -14.44 9.17 -16.10
CA LEU A 53 -13.30 8.78 -16.95
C LEU A 53 -13.54 7.55 -17.83
N GLN A 54 -14.73 6.93 -17.73
CA GLN A 54 -15.11 5.85 -18.64
C GLN A 54 -15.01 6.34 -20.09
N ASP A 55 -14.41 5.55 -20.97
CA ASP A 55 -14.13 5.86 -22.38
C ASP A 55 -13.10 6.98 -22.63
N ALA A 56 -12.36 7.41 -21.59
CA ALA A 56 -11.19 8.27 -21.77
C ALA A 56 -9.95 7.42 -22.05
N HIS A 57 -8.98 7.96 -22.76
CA HIS A 57 -7.69 7.33 -22.99
C HIS A 57 -6.59 8.03 -22.21
N TRP A 58 -5.64 7.27 -21.70
CA TRP A 58 -4.33 7.79 -21.32
C TRP A 58 -3.66 8.34 -22.57
N ILE A 59 -3.19 9.58 -22.51
CA ILE A 59 -2.50 10.25 -23.61
C ILE A 59 -1.11 10.71 -23.19
N TRP A 60 -0.19 10.78 -24.15
CA TRP A 60 1.11 11.43 -23.97
C TRP A 60 1.63 12.08 -25.26
N HIS A 61 2.80 12.74 -25.19
CA HIS A 61 3.43 13.33 -26.37
C HIS A 61 4.00 12.24 -27.29
N ALA A 62 3.58 12.26 -28.56
CA ALA A 62 3.82 11.15 -29.49
C ALA A 62 5.30 10.85 -29.75
N ALA A 63 6.19 11.84 -29.65
CA ALA A 63 7.62 11.67 -29.89
C ALA A 63 8.37 10.92 -28.76
N ASP A 64 7.77 10.75 -27.58
CA ASP A 64 8.47 10.20 -26.41
C ASP A 64 8.41 8.67 -26.30
N GLY A 65 7.53 8.00 -27.06
CA GLY A 65 7.36 6.55 -26.98
C GLY A 65 6.76 6.08 -25.63
N LYS A 66 7.06 4.84 -25.23
CA LYS A 66 6.50 4.20 -24.01
C LYS A 66 7.34 4.37 -22.75
N SER A 67 8.64 4.65 -22.89
CA SER A 67 9.58 4.85 -21.80
C SER A 67 10.03 6.31 -21.83
N VAL A 68 9.31 7.14 -21.11
CA VAL A 68 9.40 8.60 -21.19
C VAL A 68 10.47 9.07 -20.20
N PRO A 69 11.49 9.84 -20.60
CA PRO A 69 12.45 10.41 -19.67
C PRO A 69 11.79 11.48 -18.78
N PRO A 70 12.44 11.92 -17.68
CA PRO A 70 11.94 13.02 -16.87
C PRO A 70 11.74 14.27 -17.73
N CYS A 71 10.49 14.73 -17.86
CA CYS A 71 10.15 15.79 -18.79
C CYS A 71 8.80 16.42 -18.44
N THR A 72 8.52 17.58 -19.04
CA THR A 72 7.21 18.25 -19.00
C THR A 72 6.64 18.33 -20.40
N ARG A 73 5.33 18.08 -20.52
CA ARG A 73 4.56 18.16 -21.76
C ARG A 73 3.30 18.99 -21.53
N ALA A 74 2.91 19.75 -22.54
CA ALA A 74 1.66 20.47 -22.56
C ALA A 74 0.63 19.71 -23.40
N PHE A 75 -0.59 19.60 -22.89
CA PHE A 75 -1.73 19.02 -23.58
C PHE A 75 -2.86 20.05 -23.67
N ARG A 76 -3.54 20.11 -24.82
CA ARG A 76 -4.62 21.06 -25.06
C ARG A 76 -5.79 20.46 -25.82
N ARG A 77 -6.99 20.94 -25.48
CA ARG A 77 -8.22 20.73 -26.25
C ARG A 77 -9.04 22.01 -26.28
N SER A 78 -9.32 22.50 -27.48
CA SER A 78 -10.24 23.61 -27.71
C SER A 78 -11.66 23.09 -28.01
N PHE A 79 -12.68 23.81 -27.58
CA PHE A 79 -14.09 23.50 -27.83
C PHE A 79 -14.98 24.76 -27.80
N GLU A 80 -16.17 24.65 -28.36
CA GLU A 80 -17.13 25.76 -28.45
C GLU A 80 -18.36 25.50 -27.57
N LEU A 81 -18.86 26.53 -26.90
CA LEU A 81 -20.11 26.49 -26.16
C LEU A 81 -21.12 27.48 -26.77
N ALA A 82 -22.31 26.99 -27.16
CA ALA A 82 -23.35 27.83 -27.75
C ALA A 82 -23.88 28.93 -26.80
N GLY A 83 -23.68 28.77 -25.49
CA GLY A 83 -24.12 29.70 -24.46
C GLY A 83 -23.48 29.37 -23.11
N LYS A 84 -23.90 30.07 -22.05
CA LYS A 84 -23.39 29.83 -20.71
C LYS A 84 -23.92 28.49 -20.17
N PRO A 85 -23.05 27.55 -19.75
CA PRO A 85 -23.49 26.28 -19.19
C PRO A 85 -24.07 26.44 -17.78
N THR A 86 -24.74 25.41 -17.28
CA THR A 86 -25.34 25.40 -15.93
C THR A 86 -24.54 24.57 -14.93
N ALA A 87 -23.70 23.64 -15.40
CA ALA A 87 -22.75 22.90 -14.58
C ALA A 87 -21.54 22.48 -15.43
N ALA A 88 -20.35 22.40 -14.82
CA ALA A 88 -19.19 21.84 -15.49
C ALA A 88 -18.24 21.19 -14.48
N ARG A 89 -17.91 19.92 -14.71
CA ARG A 89 -17.03 19.11 -13.86
C ARG A 89 -15.90 18.52 -14.68
N LEU A 90 -14.67 18.77 -14.23
CA LEU A 90 -13.47 18.21 -14.82
C LEU A 90 -12.89 17.17 -13.86
N THR A 91 -12.76 15.91 -14.32
CA THR A 91 -12.04 14.85 -13.62
C THR A 91 -10.74 14.57 -14.37
N LEU A 92 -9.58 14.46 -13.70
CA LEU A 92 -8.32 14.11 -14.35
C LEU A 92 -7.31 13.41 -13.43
N ALA A 93 -6.38 12.68 -14.03
CA ALA A 93 -5.22 12.08 -13.39
C ALA A 93 -4.00 12.17 -14.32
N VAL A 94 -2.81 12.37 -13.76
CA VAL A 94 -1.56 12.44 -14.52
C VAL A 94 -0.44 11.76 -13.76
N ASP A 95 0.31 10.90 -14.44
CA ASP A 95 1.52 10.26 -13.95
C ASP A 95 2.74 11.06 -14.46
N ASN A 96 3.44 11.86 -13.63
CA ASN A 96 3.39 11.93 -12.16
C ASN A 96 2.67 13.16 -11.59
N GLU A 97 2.83 14.32 -12.22
CA GLU A 97 2.40 15.61 -11.69
C GLU A 97 1.66 16.40 -12.77
N TYR A 98 0.71 17.24 -12.39
CA TYR A 98 0.07 18.16 -13.32
C TYR A 98 -0.30 19.50 -12.73
N THR A 99 -0.42 20.48 -13.63
CA THR A 99 -1.16 21.72 -13.41
C THR A 99 -2.22 21.87 -14.50
N VAL A 100 -3.46 22.16 -14.12
CA VAL A 100 -4.59 22.27 -15.06
C VAL A 100 -5.14 23.67 -15.14
N PHE A 101 -5.48 24.09 -16.36
CA PHE A 101 -5.95 25.41 -16.70
C PHE A 101 -7.23 25.33 -17.53
N ILE A 102 -8.15 26.25 -17.27
CA ILE A 102 -9.32 26.50 -18.11
C ILE A 102 -9.23 27.96 -18.56
N ASN A 103 -9.23 28.17 -19.87
CA ASN A 103 -9.12 29.50 -20.47
C ASN A 103 -7.95 30.34 -19.93
N GLY A 104 -6.79 29.70 -19.70
CA GLY A 104 -5.59 30.34 -19.17
C GLY A 104 -5.57 30.56 -17.66
N LYS A 105 -6.67 30.31 -16.93
CA LYS A 105 -6.70 30.38 -15.47
C LYS A 105 -6.38 29.02 -14.87
N GLN A 106 -5.40 28.96 -13.98
CA GLN A 106 -5.09 27.75 -13.23
C GLN A 106 -6.27 27.39 -12.32
N VAL A 107 -6.72 26.14 -12.43
CA VAL A 107 -7.86 25.60 -11.67
C VAL A 107 -7.38 24.65 -10.58
N GLY A 108 -6.27 23.94 -10.83
CA GLY A 108 -5.76 22.94 -9.89
C GLY A 108 -4.37 22.44 -10.24
N GLN A 109 -3.82 21.64 -9.34
CA GLN A 109 -2.57 20.90 -9.50
C GLN A 109 -2.64 19.62 -8.65
N GLY A 110 -1.95 18.58 -9.07
CA GLY A 110 -1.97 17.29 -8.37
C GLY A 110 -0.78 16.41 -8.75
N SER A 111 -0.59 15.32 -8.01
CA SER A 111 0.58 14.44 -8.17
C SER A 111 0.29 12.96 -7.88
N ALA A 112 -0.98 12.54 -7.93
CA ALA A 112 -1.41 11.20 -7.59
C ALA A 112 -2.27 10.63 -8.71
N TRP A 113 -1.68 9.90 -9.65
CA TRP A 113 -2.39 9.36 -10.80
C TRP A 113 -3.36 8.23 -10.42
N GLU A 114 -3.12 7.57 -9.28
CA GLU A 114 -3.94 6.48 -8.77
C GLU A 114 -5.33 6.97 -8.34
N ARG A 115 -5.48 8.25 -8.04
CA ARG A 115 -6.73 8.88 -7.61
C ARG A 115 -6.99 10.15 -8.44
N PRO A 116 -7.88 10.08 -9.44
CA PRO A 116 -8.27 11.26 -10.20
C PRO A 116 -8.81 12.36 -9.28
N ASP A 117 -8.41 13.59 -9.56
CA ASP A 117 -8.93 14.79 -8.92
C ASP A 117 -10.16 15.30 -9.71
N GLU A 118 -11.10 15.93 -9.01
CA GLU A 118 -12.26 16.59 -9.63
C GLU A 118 -12.31 18.08 -9.28
N TYR A 119 -12.62 18.89 -10.29
CA TYR A 119 -12.77 20.33 -10.17
C TYR A 119 -14.13 20.78 -10.69
N ASP A 120 -14.78 21.68 -9.96
CA ASP A 120 -15.86 22.49 -10.49
C ASP A 120 -15.27 23.62 -11.33
N VAL A 121 -15.53 23.60 -12.64
CA VAL A 121 -14.94 24.55 -13.59
C VAL A 121 -15.96 25.49 -14.20
N LEU A 122 -17.20 25.47 -13.72
CA LEU A 122 -18.31 26.24 -14.29
C LEU A 122 -17.98 27.73 -14.41
N GLN A 123 -17.39 28.29 -13.35
CA GLN A 123 -17.03 29.71 -13.27
C GLN A 123 -15.89 30.13 -14.22
N HIS A 124 -15.21 29.19 -14.87
CA HIS A 124 -14.09 29.44 -15.77
C HIS A 124 -14.49 29.32 -17.26
N LEU A 125 -15.69 28.84 -17.55
CA LEU A 125 -16.20 28.68 -18.91
C LEU A 125 -16.95 29.93 -19.40
N GLN A 126 -16.91 30.15 -20.71
CA GLN A 126 -17.56 31.26 -21.38
C GLN A 126 -18.34 30.80 -22.62
N PRO A 127 -19.34 31.56 -23.09
CA PRO A 127 -19.89 31.35 -24.44
C PRO A 127 -18.81 31.48 -25.52
N GLY A 128 -18.92 30.68 -26.58
CA GLY A 128 -17.93 30.61 -27.65
C GLY A 128 -16.72 29.74 -27.29
N ARG A 129 -15.53 30.17 -27.73
CA ARG A 129 -14.31 29.39 -27.65
C ARG A 129 -13.81 29.23 -26.22
N ASN A 130 -13.53 27.98 -25.85
CA ASN A 130 -12.90 27.59 -24.59
C ASN A 130 -11.72 26.66 -24.85
N ALA A 131 -10.80 26.58 -23.89
CA ALA A 131 -9.69 25.64 -23.92
C ALA A 131 -9.45 25.00 -22.54
N ILE A 132 -9.23 23.69 -22.56
CA ILE A 132 -8.63 22.93 -21.46
C ILE A 132 -7.14 22.80 -21.76
N ALA A 133 -6.30 23.11 -20.78
CA ALA A 133 -4.85 22.98 -20.87
C ALA A 133 -4.32 22.19 -19.67
N VAL A 134 -3.47 21.20 -19.90
CA VAL A 134 -2.82 20.41 -18.85
C VAL A 134 -1.32 20.45 -19.07
N GLU A 135 -0.60 21.01 -18.11
CA GLU A 135 0.84 20.83 -18.01
C GLU A 135 1.07 19.55 -17.22
N ALA A 136 1.71 18.56 -17.84
CA ALA A 136 1.95 17.27 -17.24
C ALA A 136 3.44 17.02 -17.14
N LYS A 137 3.90 16.54 -16.00
CA LYS A 137 5.30 16.31 -15.71
C LYS A 137 5.53 14.85 -15.29
N ASN A 138 6.43 14.20 -16.00
CA ASN A 138 7.07 12.99 -15.54
C ASN A 138 8.20 13.37 -14.59
N GLY A 139 7.95 13.18 -13.29
CA GLY A 139 8.81 13.62 -12.19
C GLY A 139 9.80 12.55 -11.72
N SER A 140 9.93 11.44 -12.44
CA SER A 140 10.81 10.34 -12.10
C SER A 140 12.32 10.69 -12.23
N ASN A 141 13.19 9.79 -11.76
CA ASN A 141 14.64 9.93 -11.90
C ASN A 141 15.22 9.14 -13.09
N ALA A 142 14.39 8.36 -13.79
CA ALA A 142 14.78 7.50 -14.90
C ALA A 142 13.58 7.24 -15.83
N PRO A 143 13.79 6.89 -17.10
CA PRO A 143 12.69 6.65 -18.03
C PRO A 143 11.68 5.61 -17.53
N ASN A 144 10.40 5.98 -17.54
CA ASN A 144 9.27 5.20 -17.03
C ASN A 144 8.01 5.53 -17.85
N PRO A 145 6.91 4.77 -17.72
CA PRO A 145 5.63 5.17 -18.27
C PRO A 145 5.18 6.54 -17.75
N ALA A 146 4.60 7.36 -18.62
CA ALA A 146 3.96 8.62 -18.27
C ALA A 146 2.66 8.77 -19.06
N GLY A 147 1.69 9.45 -18.48
CA GLY A 147 0.38 9.59 -19.11
C GLY A 147 -0.50 10.62 -18.41
N ALA A 148 -1.42 11.21 -19.18
CA ALA A 148 -2.50 12.05 -18.68
C ALA A 148 -3.85 11.50 -19.13
N VAL A 149 -4.86 11.53 -18.26
CA VAL A 149 -6.24 11.16 -18.59
C VAL A 149 -7.20 12.18 -17.99
N ALA A 150 -8.21 12.61 -18.74
CA ALA A 150 -9.19 13.58 -18.26
C ALA A 150 -10.56 13.41 -18.92
N SER A 151 -11.59 13.89 -18.23
CA SER A 151 -12.97 14.01 -18.72
C SER A 151 -13.59 15.29 -18.20
N LEU A 152 -14.08 16.13 -19.11
CA LEU A 152 -14.89 17.30 -18.82
C LEU A 152 -16.34 17.01 -19.21
N VAL A 153 -17.26 17.08 -18.26
CA VAL A 153 -18.70 17.04 -18.49
C VAL A 153 -19.27 18.43 -18.27
N VAL A 154 -19.88 19.01 -19.30
CA VAL A 154 -20.53 20.33 -19.28
C VAL A 154 -22.01 20.17 -19.55
N ARG A 155 -22.85 20.53 -18.57
CA ARG A 155 -24.30 20.62 -18.74
C ARG A 155 -24.63 21.95 -19.41
N GLN A 156 -25.16 21.88 -20.62
CA GLN A 156 -25.59 23.03 -21.41
C GLN A 156 -26.95 23.55 -20.93
N ALA A 157 -27.29 24.78 -21.32
CA ALA A 157 -28.53 25.45 -20.89
C ALA A 157 -29.81 24.76 -21.37
N ASP A 158 -29.75 24.01 -22.47
CA ASP A 158 -30.85 23.18 -23.00
C ASP A 158 -30.99 21.83 -22.27
N GLY A 159 -30.11 21.55 -21.30
CA GLY A 159 -30.10 20.33 -20.52
C GLY A 159 -29.24 19.20 -21.10
N ALA A 160 -28.67 19.37 -22.29
CA ALA A 160 -27.77 18.40 -22.91
C ALA A 160 -26.38 18.41 -22.24
N ASP A 161 -25.70 17.26 -22.23
CA ASP A 161 -24.32 17.15 -21.74
C ASP A 161 -23.34 17.14 -22.92
N LEU A 162 -22.39 18.07 -22.91
CA LEU A 162 -21.17 17.99 -23.72
C LEU A 162 -20.11 17.26 -22.89
N THR A 163 -19.62 16.12 -23.37
CA THR A 163 -18.53 15.39 -22.72
C THR A 163 -17.28 15.39 -23.60
N LEU A 164 -16.16 15.86 -23.06
CA LEU A 164 -14.86 15.87 -23.72
C LEU A 164 -13.91 14.98 -22.91
N ARG A 165 -13.34 13.98 -23.55
CA ARG A 165 -12.40 13.04 -22.91
C ARG A 165 -11.02 13.16 -23.56
N THR A 166 -9.98 12.73 -22.86
CA THR A 166 -8.65 12.57 -23.45
C THR A 166 -8.66 11.46 -24.49
N ASP A 167 -8.16 11.79 -25.67
CA ASP A 167 -8.05 10.91 -26.83
C ASP A 167 -7.01 11.50 -27.81
N ALA A 168 -6.85 10.87 -28.98
CA ALA A 168 -5.93 11.35 -30.01
C ALA A 168 -6.32 12.70 -30.65
N THR A 169 -7.47 13.28 -30.30
CA THR A 169 -7.89 14.61 -30.79
C THR A 169 -7.31 15.76 -29.94
N TRP A 170 -6.66 15.43 -28.82
CA TRP A 170 -5.88 16.38 -28.03
C TRP A 170 -4.59 16.75 -28.76
N LYS A 171 -4.15 17.99 -28.57
CA LYS A 171 -2.87 18.49 -29.06
C LYS A 171 -1.82 18.38 -27.97
N SER A 172 -0.56 18.16 -28.35
CA SER A 172 0.56 18.10 -27.40
C SER A 172 1.79 18.88 -27.87
N ALA A 173 2.56 19.44 -26.93
CA ALA A 173 3.83 20.10 -27.22
C ALA A 173 4.87 19.85 -26.11
N ASP A 174 6.15 19.81 -26.50
CA ASP A 174 7.30 19.71 -25.60
C ASP A 174 7.76 21.08 -25.08
N LYS A 175 7.67 22.12 -25.91
CA LYS A 175 8.10 23.49 -25.63
C LYS A 175 7.01 24.48 -26.06
N PRO A 176 5.90 24.55 -25.32
CA PRO A 176 4.83 25.47 -25.65
C PRO A 176 5.25 26.93 -25.43
N ALA A 177 4.75 27.85 -26.25
CA ALA A 177 5.01 29.28 -26.10
C ALA A 177 4.36 29.88 -24.84
N ALA A 178 4.82 31.05 -24.38
CA ALA A 178 4.20 31.73 -23.25
C ALA A 178 2.71 32.02 -23.51
N GLY A 179 1.87 31.80 -22.50
CA GLY A 179 0.41 31.98 -22.62
C GLY A 179 -0.31 30.88 -23.40
N TRP A 180 0.36 29.74 -23.64
CA TRP A 180 -0.22 28.60 -24.36
C TRP A 180 -1.52 28.06 -23.76
N GLN A 181 -1.85 28.38 -22.52
CA GLN A 181 -3.05 27.89 -21.84
C GLN A 181 -4.33 28.63 -22.25
N ARG A 182 -4.21 29.80 -22.89
CA ARG A 182 -5.32 30.71 -23.24
C ARG A 182 -6.19 30.15 -24.38
N PRO A 183 -7.49 30.52 -24.47
CA PRO A 183 -8.37 29.99 -25.51
C PRO A 183 -8.05 30.52 -26.91
N GLU A 184 -7.36 31.65 -27.04
CA GLU A 184 -7.02 32.26 -28.33
C GLU A 184 -5.83 31.61 -29.02
N LEU A 185 -5.04 30.77 -28.33
CA LEU A 185 -3.86 30.12 -28.90
C LEU A 185 -4.25 29.35 -30.18
N ASP A 186 -3.47 29.55 -31.24
CA ASP A 186 -3.46 28.67 -32.40
C ASP A 186 -2.53 27.47 -32.14
N ASP A 187 -3.12 26.30 -31.89
CA ASP A 187 -2.44 25.02 -31.69
C ASP A 187 -2.49 24.12 -32.94
N SER A 188 -2.84 24.67 -34.11
CA SER A 188 -2.89 23.92 -35.37
C SER A 188 -1.55 23.25 -35.72
N GLY A 189 -0.44 23.93 -35.40
CA GLY A 189 0.93 23.42 -35.57
C GLY A 189 1.37 22.39 -34.53
N TRP A 190 0.59 22.15 -33.48
CA TRP A 190 0.94 21.14 -32.48
C TRP A 190 0.59 19.73 -33.01
N PRO A 191 1.46 18.74 -32.81
CA PRO A 191 1.13 17.36 -33.11
C PRO A 191 -0.03 16.88 -32.22
N ALA A 192 -0.78 15.89 -32.72
CA ALA A 192 -1.74 15.17 -31.91
C ALA A 192 -1.03 14.44 -30.76
N ALA A 193 -1.70 14.30 -29.62
CA ALA A 193 -1.26 13.43 -28.55
C ALA A 193 -1.38 11.95 -28.99
N ALA A 194 -0.47 11.11 -28.53
CA ALA A 194 -0.59 9.67 -28.72
C ALA A 194 -1.55 9.10 -27.66
N ALA A 195 -2.55 8.33 -28.10
CA ALA A 195 -3.37 7.52 -27.21
C ALA A 195 -2.59 6.26 -26.80
N LEU A 196 -2.30 6.14 -25.50
CA LEU A 196 -1.50 5.07 -24.92
C LEU A 196 -2.35 3.83 -24.58
N GLY A 197 -3.63 4.05 -24.27
CA GLY A 197 -4.60 3.01 -23.98
C GLY A 197 -5.82 3.55 -23.24
N ASP A 198 -6.84 2.71 -23.07
CA ASP A 198 -8.07 3.06 -22.36
C ASP A 198 -7.81 3.35 -20.87
N PHE A 199 -8.67 4.15 -20.24
CA PHE A 199 -8.69 4.28 -18.80
C PHE A 199 -8.88 2.89 -18.16
N GLY A 200 -7.93 2.50 -17.33
CA GLY A 200 -7.85 1.15 -16.75
C GLY A 200 -6.89 0.19 -17.47
N CYS A 201 -6.18 0.61 -18.53
CA CYS A 201 -5.13 -0.18 -19.16
C CYS A 201 -3.85 -0.22 -18.31
N GLU A 202 -3.06 -1.27 -18.43
CA GLU A 202 -1.71 -1.31 -17.83
C GLU A 202 -0.83 -0.14 -18.36
N PRO A 203 0.08 0.42 -17.55
CA PRO A 203 0.36 0.07 -16.14
C PRO A 203 -0.61 0.73 -15.14
N TRP A 204 -1.45 1.66 -15.58
CA TRP A 204 -2.34 2.45 -14.70
C TRP A 204 -3.65 1.72 -14.32
N GLY A 205 -3.83 0.53 -14.88
CA GLY A 205 -4.98 -0.33 -14.73
C GLY A 205 -5.00 -1.03 -13.37
N ARG A 206 -6.13 -0.92 -12.68
CA ARG A 206 -6.33 -1.56 -11.38
C ARG A 206 -6.68 -3.03 -11.56
N SER A 207 -5.74 -3.91 -11.23
CA SER A 207 -6.06 -5.30 -10.93
C SER A 207 -6.82 -5.35 -9.59
N GLY A 208 -8.16 -5.37 -9.63
CA GLY A 208 -8.97 -6.05 -8.61
C GLY A 208 -9.40 -5.32 -7.32
N ALA A 209 -9.19 -4.01 -7.14
CA ALA A 209 -9.67 -3.31 -5.93
C ALA A 209 -10.92 -2.43 -6.20
N GLN A 210 -12.07 -2.84 -5.64
CA GLN A 210 -13.31 -2.07 -5.64
C GLN A 210 -13.17 -0.90 -4.65
N LEU A 211 -13.27 0.35 -5.13
CA LEU A 211 -13.22 1.54 -4.27
C LEU A 211 -14.46 1.62 -3.39
N THR A 212 -14.23 1.96 -2.13
CA THR A 212 -15.26 2.55 -1.28
C THR A 212 -15.33 4.05 -1.55
N LEU A 213 -16.45 4.54 -2.08
CA LEU A 213 -16.66 5.97 -2.32
C LEU A 213 -17.58 6.54 -1.25
N SER A 214 -17.27 7.74 -0.79
CA SER A 214 -18.18 8.53 0.05
C SER A 214 -19.25 9.22 -0.81
N PRO A 215 -20.52 9.32 -0.33
CA PRO A 215 -20.99 8.68 0.89
C PRO A 215 -21.09 7.17 0.70
N LEU A 216 -20.67 6.44 1.74
CA LEU A 216 -20.70 4.98 1.76
C LEU A 216 -22.12 4.51 1.50
N ARG A 217 -22.38 3.84 0.37
CA ARG A 217 -23.73 3.32 0.08
C ARG A 217 -24.27 2.49 1.23
N ARG A 218 -23.42 1.64 1.83
CA ARG A 218 -23.74 0.82 2.99
C ARG A 218 -22.52 0.70 3.90
N ALA A 219 -22.65 1.10 5.15
CA ALA A 219 -21.66 0.86 6.20
C ALA A 219 -21.90 -0.51 6.85
N ASP A 220 -20.84 -1.16 7.32
CA ASP A 220 -20.91 -2.35 8.17
C ASP A 220 -20.12 -2.09 9.46
N PRO A 221 -20.61 -1.24 10.38
CA PRO A 221 -19.85 -0.91 11.58
C PRO A 221 -19.64 -2.17 12.44
N PHE A 222 -18.47 -2.28 13.05
CA PHE A 222 -18.24 -3.27 14.09
C PHE A 222 -18.61 -2.67 15.44
N GLU A 223 -19.33 -3.45 16.25
CA GLU A 223 -19.48 -3.18 17.66
C GLU A 223 -19.24 -4.46 18.44
N GLY A 224 -18.36 -4.39 19.44
CA GLY A 224 -18.06 -5.54 20.28
C GLY A 224 -17.75 -5.18 21.73
N THR A 225 -17.68 -6.22 22.55
CA THR A 225 -17.40 -6.10 23.99
C THR A 225 -16.19 -6.93 24.37
N ALA A 226 -15.38 -6.39 25.29
CA ALA A 226 -14.27 -7.11 25.89
C ALA A 226 -14.25 -6.89 27.41
N THR A 227 -14.12 -7.98 28.16
CA THR A 227 -13.91 -7.93 29.61
C THR A 227 -12.42 -7.85 29.89
N VAL A 228 -11.96 -6.69 30.37
CA VAL A 228 -10.56 -6.41 30.64
C VAL A 228 -10.26 -6.68 32.12
N PRO A 229 -9.38 -7.65 32.45
CA PRO A 229 -9.04 -7.92 33.84
C PRO A 229 -8.20 -6.78 34.42
N ALA A 230 -8.36 -6.49 35.72
CA ALA A 230 -7.69 -5.37 36.36
C ALA A 230 -6.15 -5.43 36.25
N ASP A 231 -5.59 -6.65 36.21
CA ASP A 231 -4.15 -6.87 36.06
C ASP A 231 -3.58 -6.45 34.70
N ALA A 232 -4.44 -6.30 33.67
CA ALA A 232 -4.05 -5.82 32.34
C ALA A 232 -3.82 -4.31 32.30
N LEU A 233 -4.35 -3.57 33.27
CA LEU A 233 -4.28 -2.11 33.37
C LEU A 233 -3.38 -1.66 34.53
N ARG A 234 -2.55 -2.56 35.08
CA ARG A 234 -1.56 -2.22 36.11
C ARG A 234 -0.49 -1.29 35.56
N ASP A 235 0.11 -0.50 36.44
CA ASP A 235 1.19 0.44 36.11
C ASP A 235 2.30 -0.23 35.29
N GLY A 236 2.72 0.46 34.22
CA GLY A 236 3.70 -0.03 33.26
C GLY A 236 3.14 -0.94 32.15
N SER A 237 1.88 -1.37 32.22
CA SER A 237 1.25 -2.13 31.13
C SER A 237 0.84 -1.21 29.98
N ARG A 238 0.72 -1.78 28.79
CA ARG A 238 0.11 -1.14 27.61
C ARG A 238 -0.89 -2.09 26.98
N VAL A 239 -2.02 -1.56 26.54
CA VAL A 239 -3.05 -2.33 25.85
C VAL A 239 -3.31 -1.72 24.48
N PHE A 240 -3.06 -2.52 23.45
CA PHE A 240 -3.28 -2.14 22.06
C PHE A 240 -4.55 -2.82 21.54
N LEU A 241 -5.38 -2.08 20.81
CA LEU A 241 -6.42 -2.63 19.95
C LEU A 241 -5.78 -3.02 18.63
N LEU A 242 -6.01 -4.27 18.19
CA LEU A 242 -5.59 -4.79 16.90
C LEU A 242 -6.79 -5.35 16.14
N THR A 243 -6.71 -5.31 14.82
CA THR A 243 -7.71 -5.91 13.95
C THR A 243 -7.07 -6.78 12.87
N GLY A 244 -7.86 -7.73 12.36
CA GLY A 244 -7.58 -8.38 11.09
C GLY A 244 -7.76 -7.43 9.91
N THR A 245 -7.82 -7.97 8.69
CA THR A 245 -7.99 -7.17 7.49
C THR A 245 -9.31 -6.39 7.52
N LEU A 246 -9.22 -5.12 7.15
CA LEU A 246 -10.36 -4.26 6.86
C LEU A 246 -10.54 -4.23 5.36
N LYS A 247 -11.76 -4.54 4.95
CA LYS A 247 -12.22 -4.47 3.57
C LYS A 247 -13.51 -3.67 3.59
N PRO A 248 -13.82 -2.93 2.52
CA PRO A 248 -13.01 -2.67 1.33
C PRO A 248 -11.82 -1.71 1.52
N GLU A 249 -11.74 -0.95 2.62
CA GLU A 249 -10.69 0.06 2.85
C GLU A 249 -9.86 -0.22 4.10
N ALA A 250 -8.59 0.20 4.07
CA ALA A 250 -7.63 0.02 5.15
C ALA A 250 -7.72 1.11 6.24
N ALA A 251 -8.93 1.57 6.56
CA ALA A 251 -9.15 2.64 7.52
C ALA A 251 -10.30 2.33 8.47
N ALA A 252 -10.14 2.71 9.74
CA ALA A 252 -11.27 2.76 10.66
C ALA A 252 -11.09 3.86 11.70
N ARG A 253 -12.21 4.51 12.03
CA ARG A 253 -12.37 5.29 13.26
C ARG A 253 -12.73 4.34 14.40
N VAL A 254 -12.12 4.55 15.57
CA VAL A 254 -12.30 3.71 16.75
C VAL A 254 -12.89 4.54 17.90
N THR A 255 -13.95 4.01 18.51
CA THR A 255 -14.53 4.56 19.75
C THR A 255 -14.49 3.48 20.82
N VAL A 256 -14.00 3.83 22.02
CA VAL A 256 -13.96 2.94 23.18
C VAL A 256 -14.77 3.56 24.33
N ASN A 257 -15.73 2.83 24.87
CA ASN A 257 -16.65 3.29 25.93
C ASN A 257 -17.35 4.62 25.60
N GLY A 258 -17.68 4.85 24.32
CA GLY A 258 -18.30 6.10 23.84
C GLY A 258 -17.34 7.28 23.70
N ARG A 259 -16.04 7.10 23.95
CA ARG A 259 -15.00 8.12 23.77
C ARG A 259 -14.18 7.84 22.50
N ASP A 260 -13.90 8.89 21.74
CA ASP A 260 -13.06 8.79 20.56
C ASP A 260 -11.65 8.33 20.96
N ALA A 261 -11.19 7.24 20.35
CA ALA A 261 -9.87 6.67 20.59
C ALA A 261 -8.87 7.01 19.46
N GLY A 262 -9.32 7.72 18.42
CA GLY A 262 -8.60 7.92 17.17
C GLY A 262 -8.95 6.85 16.15
N GLY A 263 -7.97 6.40 15.39
CA GLY A 263 -8.18 5.42 14.32
C GLY A 263 -6.88 5.08 13.63
N PHE A 264 -6.98 4.30 12.56
CA PHE A 264 -5.86 4.02 11.66
C PHE A 264 -6.32 4.22 10.22
N LEU A 265 -5.39 4.64 9.37
CA LEU A 265 -5.60 4.90 7.94
C LEU A 265 -4.81 3.91 7.06
N CYS A 266 -3.92 3.14 7.67
CA CYS A 266 -3.06 2.14 7.03
C CYS A 266 -2.58 1.10 8.06
N GLN A 267 -2.02 0.00 7.56
CA GLN A 267 -1.41 -1.03 8.39
C GLN A 267 -0.12 -0.53 9.06
N PRO A 268 0.26 -1.05 10.25
CA PRO A 268 -0.48 -2.03 11.03
C PRO A 268 -1.72 -1.41 11.70
N PHE A 269 -2.87 -2.08 11.64
CA PHE A 269 -4.12 -1.65 12.29
C PHE A 269 -4.03 -1.81 13.81
N ARG A 270 -3.21 -0.96 14.43
CA ARG A 270 -2.87 -0.99 15.84
C ARG A 270 -3.09 0.38 16.45
N LEU A 271 -3.84 0.41 17.55
CA LEU A 271 -4.12 1.64 18.30
C LEU A 271 -3.87 1.43 19.79
N ASP A 272 -3.10 2.31 20.43
CA ASP A 272 -2.94 2.28 21.89
C ASP A 272 -4.22 2.82 22.55
N VAL A 273 -4.91 1.95 23.29
CA VAL A 273 -6.18 2.26 23.97
C VAL A 273 -6.04 2.20 25.50
N THR A 274 -4.82 2.09 26.01
CA THR A 274 -4.51 1.87 27.44
C THR A 274 -5.26 2.84 28.35
N ARG A 275 -5.31 4.13 27.98
CA ARG A 275 -5.87 5.20 28.81
C ARG A 275 -7.39 5.30 28.77
N ILE A 276 -8.06 4.62 27.84
CA ILE A 276 -9.51 4.72 27.63
C ILE A 276 -10.25 3.49 28.18
N LEU A 277 -9.53 2.37 28.34
CA LEU A 277 -10.07 1.14 28.93
C LEU A 277 -10.31 1.28 30.44
N LYS A 278 -11.27 0.52 30.95
CA LYS A 278 -11.55 0.35 32.38
C LYS A 278 -11.51 -1.14 32.76
N PRO A 279 -11.26 -1.50 34.02
CA PRO A 279 -11.46 -2.87 34.49
C PRO A 279 -12.91 -3.32 34.27
N GLY A 280 -13.09 -4.59 33.89
CA GLY A 280 -14.40 -5.15 33.55
C GLY A 280 -14.80 -4.87 32.10
N ASP A 281 -16.09 -4.70 31.86
CA ASP A 281 -16.62 -4.67 30.49
C ASP A 281 -16.36 -3.34 29.77
N ASN A 282 -15.82 -3.45 28.56
CA ASN A 282 -15.55 -2.34 27.66
C ASN A 282 -16.31 -2.53 26.35
N ARG A 283 -16.83 -1.44 25.78
CA ARG A 283 -17.51 -1.42 24.48
C ARG A 283 -16.59 -0.76 23.45
N ILE A 284 -16.38 -1.44 22.32
CA ILE A 284 -15.47 -1.00 21.26
C ILE A 284 -16.26 -0.94 19.96
N ARG A 285 -16.15 0.18 19.25
CA ARG A 285 -16.81 0.40 17.96
C ARG A 285 -15.78 0.79 16.91
N LEU A 286 -15.85 0.16 15.73
CA LEU A 286 -15.04 0.50 14.57
C LEU A 286 -15.96 0.85 13.40
N GLU A 287 -15.64 1.94 12.73
CA GLU A 287 -16.41 2.46 11.60
C GLU A 287 -15.47 2.83 10.45
N PRO A 288 -15.89 2.66 9.19
CA PRO A 288 -17.24 2.25 8.78
C PRO A 288 -17.40 0.75 8.51
N PHE A 289 -16.32 -0.03 8.46
CA PHE A 289 -16.36 -1.46 8.14
C PHE A 289 -15.87 -2.34 9.29
N ALA A 290 -16.51 -3.49 9.41
CA ALA A 290 -16.16 -4.48 10.38
C ALA A 290 -14.97 -5.28 9.87
N PRO A 291 -13.87 -5.35 10.64
CA PRO A 291 -12.78 -6.27 10.31
C PRO A 291 -13.23 -7.71 10.55
N GLU A 292 -12.52 -8.64 9.94
CA GLU A 292 -12.73 -10.09 10.16
C GLU A 292 -12.53 -10.49 11.63
N GLU A 293 -11.64 -9.78 12.34
CA GLU A 293 -11.33 -10.03 13.74
C GLU A 293 -10.90 -8.76 14.49
N VAL A 294 -11.22 -8.66 15.78
CA VAL A 294 -10.76 -7.59 16.69
C VAL A 294 -10.33 -8.21 18.02
N TRP A 295 -9.17 -7.77 18.54
CA TRP A 295 -8.69 -8.17 19.86
C TRP A 295 -7.89 -7.07 20.55
N LEU A 296 -7.76 -7.17 21.86
CA LEU A 296 -6.82 -6.38 22.64
C LEU A 296 -5.56 -7.20 22.90
N ALA A 297 -4.38 -6.62 22.68
CA ALA A 297 -3.11 -7.18 23.10
C ALA A 297 -2.58 -6.42 24.31
N VAL A 298 -2.45 -7.14 25.42
CA VAL A 298 -1.90 -6.63 26.68
C VAL A 298 -0.40 -6.90 26.70
N LEU A 299 0.39 -5.85 26.61
CA LEU A 299 1.82 -5.87 26.87
C LEU A 299 2.06 -5.64 28.37
N PRO A 300 2.54 -6.64 29.13
CA PRO A 300 2.91 -6.44 30.52
C PRO A 300 4.11 -5.48 30.65
N PRO A 301 4.36 -4.93 31.86
CA PRO A 301 5.53 -4.10 32.10
C PRO A 301 6.83 -4.79 31.68
N ALA A 302 7.84 -4.00 31.30
CA ALA A 302 9.18 -4.52 31.04
C ALA A 302 9.68 -5.30 32.28
N PRO A 303 10.41 -6.42 32.10
CA PRO A 303 11.05 -7.08 33.23
C PRO A 303 11.99 -6.07 33.88
N ALA A 304 12.05 -6.04 35.20
CA ALA A 304 13.04 -5.21 35.88
C ALA A 304 14.43 -5.60 35.36
N ALA A 305 15.14 -4.65 34.74
CA ALA A 305 16.51 -4.88 34.30
C ALA A 305 17.35 -5.22 35.55
N ALA A 306 17.80 -6.47 35.67
CA ALA A 306 18.90 -6.78 36.57
C ALA A 306 20.08 -5.90 36.13
N SER A 307 20.49 -4.98 37.00
CA SER A 307 21.54 -4.02 36.71
C SER A 307 22.88 -4.73 36.56
N ALA A 308 23.22 -5.18 35.36
CA ALA A 308 24.56 -5.62 35.01
C ALA A 308 25.30 -4.46 34.35
N LYS A 309 26.35 -3.98 35.03
CA LYS A 309 27.27 -2.93 34.56
C LYS A 309 27.84 -3.28 33.18
N LEU A 310 27.81 -2.29 32.29
CA LEU A 310 28.54 -2.28 31.02
C LEU A 310 30.05 -2.44 31.28
N ALA A 311 30.68 -3.39 30.59
CA ALA A 311 32.13 -3.43 30.39
C ALA A 311 32.39 -3.38 28.87
N ASP A 312 33.44 -2.63 28.50
CA ASP A 312 33.80 -2.22 27.13
C ASP A 312 34.06 -3.37 26.14
N PRO A 313 33.96 -3.10 24.81
CA PRO A 313 34.07 -4.12 23.77
C PRO A 313 35.52 -4.39 23.35
N GLN A 314 35.86 -5.64 23.03
CA GLN A 314 37.09 -5.98 22.28
C GLN A 314 36.85 -7.18 21.34
N PRO A 315 37.54 -7.30 20.17
CA PRO A 315 36.93 -7.73 18.91
C PRO A 315 37.15 -9.20 18.55
N ALA A 316 36.58 -9.55 17.40
CA ALA A 316 36.42 -10.86 16.79
C ALA A 316 37.68 -11.73 16.62
N ALA A 317 37.49 -13.04 16.75
CA ALA A 317 38.24 -14.08 16.04
C ALA A 317 37.37 -15.33 15.83
N SER A 318 37.28 -15.80 14.59
CA SER A 318 36.74 -17.11 14.17
C SER A 318 37.85 -18.19 14.25
N PRO A 319 37.63 -19.44 13.79
CA PRO A 319 36.72 -20.46 14.30
C PRO A 319 37.49 -21.77 14.69
N THR A 320 36.76 -22.73 15.29
CA THR A 320 36.92 -24.20 15.20
C THR A 320 37.09 -24.95 16.53
N ALA A 321 36.15 -25.90 16.75
CA ALA A 321 36.22 -27.13 17.56
C ALA A 321 36.39 -26.96 19.09
N LEU A 322 35.56 -27.52 19.97
CA LEU A 322 34.79 -28.77 19.94
C LEU A 322 33.75 -28.77 21.07
N ALA A 323 32.63 -29.46 20.85
CA ALA A 323 31.60 -29.78 21.82
C ALA A 323 32.16 -30.41 23.12
N SER A 324 31.82 -29.87 24.29
CA SER A 324 31.91 -30.59 25.59
C SER A 324 31.20 -29.85 26.74
N LEU A 325 29.97 -29.35 26.53
CA LEU A 325 29.09 -28.96 27.63
C LEU A 325 27.66 -29.18 27.14
N GLY A 326 27.08 -30.33 27.49
CA GLY A 326 25.74 -30.78 27.06
C GLY A 326 24.59 -29.91 27.57
N TYR A 327 24.59 -28.63 27.22
CA TYR A 327 23.44 -27.75 27.25
C TYR A 327 22.83 -27.73 25.84
N PRO A 328 21.50 -27.85 25.69
CA PRO A 328 20.88 -27.62 24.41
C PRO A 328 21.20 -26.19 23.98
N THR A 329 21.80 -26.04 22.82
CA THR A 329 21.88 -24.77 22.11
C THR A 329 20.45 -24.19 22.07
N PRO A 330 20.21 -22.94 22.52
CA PRO A 330 18.93 -22.31 22.24
C PRO A 330 18.75 -22.36 20.71
N PRO A 331 17.61 -22.84 20.18
CA PRO A 331 17.47 -22.93 18.74
C PRO A 331 17.59 -21.52 18.16
N GLU A 332 18.63 -21.31 17.35
CA GLU A 332 18.69 -20.28 16.31
C GLU A 332 17.31 -20.16 15.63
N PRO A 333 16.89 -18.96 15.17
CA PRO A 333 15.57 -18.75 14.60
C PRO A 333 15.39 -19.66 13.38
N THR A 334 14.76 -20.82 13.59
CA THR A 334 14.85 -21.94 12.66
C THR A 334 13.82 -21.72 11.56
N LEU A 335 14.25 -21.09 10.48
CA LEU A 335 13.61 -21.27 9.19
C LEU A 335 13.81 -22.73 8.82
N THR A 336 12.74 -23.41 8.41
CA THR A 336 12.85 -24.74 7.80
C THR A 336 12.43 -24.63 6.35
N ALA A 337 13.11 -25.35 5.48
CA ALA A 337 12.85 -25.30 4.05
C ALA A 337 12.43 -26.66 3.50
N ARG A 338 11.60 -26.63 2.46
CA ARG A 338 11.21 -27.78 1.64
C ARG A 338 11.14 -27.35 0.18
N ALA A 339 11.27 -28.30 -0.74
CA ALA A 339 11.11 -28.03 -2.16
C ALA A 339 10.37 -29.18 -2.86
N SER A 340 9.90 -28.94 -4.09
CA SER A 340 9.33 -29.98 -4.96
C SER A 340 10.31 -31.08 -5.29
N SER A 341 11.59 -30.72 -5.45
CA SER A 341 12.68 -31.60 -5.83
C SER A 341 13.99 -31.07 -5.25
N ALA A 342 15.02 -31.94 -5.20
CA ALA A 342 16.36 -31.53 -4.84
C ALA A 342 17.39 -32.43 -5.54
N TYR A 343 18.52 -31.85 -5.97
CA TYR A 343 19.68 -32.64 -6.37
C TYR A 343 20.35 -33.22 -5.11
N PRO A 344 20.80 -34.50 -5.12
CA PRO A 344 21.44 -35.11 -3.94
C PRO A 344 22.65 -34.29 -3.43
N GLY A 345 22.66 -33.93 -2.14
CA GLY A 345 23.69 -33.08 -1.53
C GLY A 345 23.45 -31.56 -1.68
N TYR A 346 22.32 -31.16 -2.27
CA TYR A 346 21.87 -29.77 -2.38
C TYR A 346 20.46 -29.60 -1.83
N GLU A 347 20.25 -30.05 -0.59
CA GLU A 347 18.95 -30.09 0.07
C GLU A 347 18.40 -28.68 0.38
N PRO A 348 17.06 -28.52 0.48
CA PRO A 348 16.44 -27.21 0.70
C PRO A 348 16.94 -26.45 1.93
N ALA A 349 17.36 -27.17 2.97
CA ALA A 349 17.86 -26.59 4.21
C ALA A 349 19.14 -25.74 4.02
N LEU A 350 19.94 -26.04 2.99
CA LEU A 350 21.17 -25.32 2.68
C LEU A 350 20.91 -23.89 2.19
N ALA A 351 19.73 -23.60 1.63
CA ALA A 351 19.41 -22.23 1.21
C ALA A 351 18.85 -21.36 2.36
N VAL A 352 18.79 -21.86 3.59
CA VAL A 352 18.29 -21.11 4.77
C VAL A 352 19.19 -21.28 5.99
N ASP A 353 20.42 -21.78 5.81
CA ASP A 353 21.36 -22.06 6.89
C ASP A 353 22.25 -20.85 7.25
N GLY A 354 22.18 -19.77 6.47
CA GLY A 354 22.96 -18.56 6.66
C GLY A 354 24.39 -18.63 6.10
N ASP A 355 24.77 -19.73 5.44
CA ASP A 355 26.07 -19.90 4.79
C ASP A 355 25.95 -19.64 3.27
N PRO A 356 26.42 -18.50 2.75
CA PRO A 356 26.30 -18.18 1.33
C PRO A 356 27.15 -19.09 0.40
N ALA A 357 27.96 -20.01 0.96
CA ALA A 357 28.72 -21.00 0.21
C ALA A 357 27.94 -22.31 -0.05
N THR A 358 26.85 -22.55 0.69
CA THR A 358 25.95 -23.69 0.48
C THR A 358 24.74 -23.24 -0.36
N ARG A 359 24.01 -24.19 -0.94
CA ARG A 359 22.83 -23.87 -1.78
C ARG A 359 21.89 -25.05 -1.91
N TRP A 360 20.62 -24.74 -2.19
CA TRP A 360 19.68 -25.71 -2.71
C TRP A 360 19.72 -25.71 -4.24
N ASN A 361 19.63 -26.90 -4.84
CA ASN A 361 19.42 -27.10 -6.27
C ASN A 361 18.16 -27.92 -6.48
N SER A 362 17.32 -27.56 -7.45
CA SER A 362 16.29 -28.47 -7.95
C SER A 362 16.92 -29.71 -8.60
N ALA A 363 16.12 -30.76 -8.82
CA ALA A 363 16.55 -31.87 -9.67
C ALA A 363 16.93 -31.36 -11.07
N ASP A 364 17.86 -32.05 -11.75
CA ASP A 364 18.42 -31.61 -13.03
C ASP A 364 17.36 -31.36 -14.11
N ASP A 365 16.29 -32.16 -14.10
CA ASP A 365 15.16 -32.11 -15.03
C ASP A 365 13.96 -31.28 -14.53
N ASP A 366 14.01 -30.75 -13.30
CA ASP A 366 12.96 -29.89 -12.74
C ASP A 366 13.29 -28.42 -13.00
N HIS A 367 12.71 -27.88 -14.07
CA HIS A 367 12.82 -26.47 -14.48
C HIS A 367 11.67 -25.60 -13.95
N THR A 368 10.72 -26.18 -13.22
CA THR A 368 9.60 -25.43 -12.61
C THR A 368 9.38 -25.76 -11.13
N PRO A 369 10.43 -25.74 -10.29
CA PRO A 369 10.31 -26.18 -8.91
C PRO A 369 9.56 -25.18 -8.04
N TRP A 370 9.09 -25.63 -6.88
CA TRP A 370 8.73 -24.73 -5.78
C TRP A 370 9.70 -24.91 -4.62
N PHE A 371 9.97 -23.79 -3.93
CA PHE A 371 10.75 -23.72 -2.70
C PHE A 371 9.88 -23.07 -1.62
N GLU A 372 9.76 -23.72 -0.46
CA GLU A 372 8.90 -23.30 0.64
C GLU A 372 9.73 -23.10 1.90
N VAL A 373 9.50 -21.97 2.57
CA VAL A 373 10.07 -21.66 3.88
C VAL A 373 8.96 -21.65 4.91
N ALA A 374 9.17 -22.36 6.01
CA ALA A 374 8.29 -22.37 7.17
C ALA A 374 8.97 -21.71 8.37
N LEU A 375 8.22 -20.83 9.04
CA LEU A 375 8.57 -20.11 10.24
C LEU A 375 8.09 -20.91 11.45
N ARG A 376 8.79 -20.79 12.58
CA ARG A 376 8.42 -21.46 13.83
C ARG A 376 7.01 -21.11 14.34
N ALA A 377 6.54 -19.90 14.07
CA ALA A 377 5.21 -19.42 14.40
C ALA A 377 4.76 -18.35 13.39
N PRO A 378 3.43 -18.14 13.21
CA PRO A 378 2.92 -17.06 12.40
C PRO A 378 3.42 -15.69 12.87
N ARG A 379 4.01 -14.91 11.98
CA ARG A 379 4.53 -13.56 12.25
C ARG A 379 4.32 -12.63 11.05
N PRO A 380 4.38 -11.30 11.21
CA PRO A 380 4.26 -10.39 10.09
C PRO A 380 5.55 -10.41 9.25
N VAL A 381 5.42 -10.83 7.99
CA VAL A 381 6.50 -10.85 7.00
C VAL A 381 6.23 -9.78 5.95
N ALA A 382 7.22 -8.94 5.64
CA ALA A 382 7.12 -7.87 4.64
C ALA A 382 7.96 -8.13 3.38
N GLY A 383 8.74 -9.20 3.37
CA GLY A 383 9.52 -9.55 2.20
C GLY A 383 10.34 -10.83 2.36
N ILE A 384 11.02 -11.18 1.29
CA ILE A 384 12.14 -12.12 1.31
C ILE A 384 13.32 -11.53 0.54
N GLU A 385 14.53 -11.90 0.93
CA GLU A 385 15.74 -11.69 0.15
C GLU A 385 16.17 -13.05 -0.41
N VAL A 386 16.47 -13.09 -1.71
CA VAL A 386 16.82 -14.33 -2.41
C VAL A 386 18.10 -14.13 -3.20
N ASP A 387 19.06 -15.04 -3.01
CA ASP A 387 20.26 -15.14 -3.81
C ASP A 387 20.14 -16.32 -4.78
N GLU A 388 20.01 -16.00 -6.06
CA GLU A 388 20.13 -16.97 -7.14
C GLU A 388 21.59 -17.07 -7.61
N GLU A 389 22.10 -18.30 -7.74
CA GLU A 389 23.52 -18.54 -8.07
C GLU A 389 23.86 -18.34 -9.56
N PHE A 390 22.94 -18.66 -10.48
CA PHE A 390 23.26 -18.78 -11.91
C PHE A 390 22.37 -17.97 -12.87
N ASP A 391 21.53 -17.06 -12.39
CA ASP A 391 20.61 -16.23 -13.20
C ASP A 391 19.88 -17.03 -14.32
N ARG A 392 19.14 -18.05 -13.91
CA ARG A 392 18.40 -18.99 -14.76
C ARG A 392 16.90 -18.78 -14.72
N VAL A 393 16.38 -18.20 -13.64
CA VAL A 393 14.94 -17.98 -13.46
C VAL A 393 14.44 -16.88 -14.40
N ARG A 394 13.33 -17.17 -15.09
CA ARG A 394 12.68 -16.28 -16.08
C ARG A 394 11.23 -15.95 -15.73
N ALA A 395 10.61 -16.72 -14.83
CA ALA A 395 9.35 -16.36 -14.20
C ALA A 395 9.25 -16.96 -12.79
N TRP A 396 8.70 -16.21 -11.84
CA TRP A 396 8.46 -16.70 -10.48
C TRP A 396 7.23 -16.04 -9.84
N ARG A 397 6.67 -16.73 -8.84
CA ARG A 397 5.54 -16.29 -8.02
C ARG A 397 5.84 -16.60 -6.57
N LEU A 398 5.57 -15.67 -5.67
CA LEU A 398 5.69 -15.84 -4.24
C LEU A 398 4.30 -15.86 -3.62
N LYS A 399 4.03 -16.87 -2.78
CA LYS A 399 2.78 -17.01 -2.05
C LYS A 399 3.03 -17.06 -0.54
N ALA A 400 2.13 -16.49 0.24
CA ALA A 400 2.09 -16.62 1.69
C ALA A 400 0.89 -17.47 2.13
N MET A 401 1.06 -18.29 3.16
CA MET A 401 -0.04 -19.03 3.78
C MET A 401 -0.84 -18.10 4.72
N ARG A 402 -2.15 -17.96 4.48
CA ARG A 402 -3.06 -17.25 5.38
C ARG A 402 -4.33 -18.07 5.56
N ALA A 403 -4.72 -18.34 6.80
CA ALA A 403 -5.94 -19.09 7.12
C ALA A 403 -6.07 -20.38 6.28
N ASP A 404 -5.00 -21.18 6.27
CA ASP A 404 -4.87 -22.44 5.52
C ASP A 404 -5.06 -22.33 4.00
N LYS A 405 -4.92 -21.11 3.44
CA LYS A 405 -4.97 -20.85 1.99
C LYS A 405 -3.73 -20.10 1.53
N TRP A 406 -3.21 -20.53 0.38
CA TRP A 406 -2.12 -19.84 -0.30
C TRP A 406 -2.62 -18.58 -1.00
N HIS A 407 -1.97 -17.45 -0.74
CA HIS A 407 -2.26 -16.17 -1.39
C HIS A 407 -1.00 -15.68 -2.08
N GLU A 408 -1.11 -15.28 -3.34
CA GLU A 408 0.00 -14.63 -4.05
C GLU A 408 0.29 -13.26 -3.43
N VAL A 409 1.57 -13.02 -3.12
CA VAL A 409 2.06 -11.77 -2.50
C VAL A 409 3.04 -11.03 -3.41
N ALA A 410 3.72 -11.73 -4.32
CA ALA A 410 4.57 -11.12 -5.33
C ALA A 410 4.74 -12.04 -6.55
N LYS A 411 5.19 -11.48 -7.67
CA LYS A 411 5.59 -12.21 -8.88
C LYS A 411 6.65 -11.42 -9.64
N GLY A 412 7.43 -12.08 -10.48
CA GLY A 412 8.43 -11.41 -11.30
C GLY A 412 9.04 -12.33 -12.35
N THR A 413 10.03 -11.82 -13.06
CA THR A 413 10.71 -12.53 -14.14
C THR A 413 12.10 -13.01 -13.73
N THR A 414 12.95 -12.14 -13.20
CA THR A 414 14.30 -12.51 -12.76
C THR A 414 14.43 -12.48 -11.23
N LEU A 415 15.24 -13.39 -10.67
CA LEU A 415 15.71 -13.28 -9.28
C LEU A 415 17.07 -12.58 -9.28
N GLY A 416 18.13 -13.29 -9.70
CA GLY A 416 19.51 -12.82 -9.57
C GLY A 416 20.00 -12.83 -8.12
N LYS A 417 21.21 -12.32 -7.89
CA LYS A 417 21.83 -12.25 -6.55
C LYS A 417 21.34 -11.02 -5.78
N GLY A 418 21.03 -11.16 -4.50
CA GLY A 418 20.60 -10.10 -3.59
C GLY A 418 19.19 -9.59 -3.86
N LYS A 419 18.32 -10.42 -4.44
CA LYS A 419 17.00 -9.98 -4.88
C LYS A 419 16.10 -9.74 -3.67
N GLN A 420 15.83 -8.47 -3.40
CA GLN A 420 14.81 -8.08 -2.44
C GLN A 420 13.42 -8.13 -3.09
N ILE A 421 12.57 -8.97 -2.53
CA ILE A 421 11.15 -9.09 -2.89
C ILE A 421 10.35 -8.58 -1.71
N THR A 422 9.85 -7.35 -1.81
CA THR A 422 8.99 -6.74 -0.81
C THR A 422 7.53 -6.87 -1.20
N PHE A 423 6.66 -6.98 -0.21
CA PHE A 423 5.21 -7.04 -0.39
C PHE A 423 4.53 -6.50 0.87
N ASP A 424 3.24 -6.18 0.76
CA ASP A 424 2.46 -5.71 1.90
C ASP A 424 2.55 -6.72 3.06
N PRO A 425 2.87 -6.29 4.30
CA PRO A 425 3.08 -7.19 5.41
C PRO A 425 1.95 -8.22 5.59
N VAL A 426 2.32 -9.50 5.60
CA VAL A 426 1.40 -10.62 5.76
C VAL A 426 1.73 -11.38 7.05
N MET A 427 0.73 -11.56 7.91
CA MET A 427 0.79 -12.57 8.99
C MET A 427 0.80 -13.96 8.36
N THR A 428 1.94 -14.64 8.43
CA THR A 428 2.13 -15.99 7.88
C THR A 428 3.14 -16.77 8.69
N ASP A 429 3.02 -18.08 8.69
CA ASP A 429 4.05 -19.03 9.11
C ASP A 429 4.72 -19.73 7.92
N ARG A 430 4.28 -19.49 6.68
CA ARG A 430 4.85 -20.13 5.48
C ARG A 430 4.86 -19.23 4.25
N LEU A 431 5.92 -19.36 3.47
CA LEU A 431 6.11 -18.70 2.19
C LEU A 431 6.50 -19.74 1.15
N ARG A 432 5.93 -19.67 -0.04
CA ARG A 432 6.27 -20.55 -1.16
C ARG A 432 6.64 -19.75 -2.39
N LEU A 433 7.88 -19.88 -2.81
CA LEU A 433 8.41 -19.38 -4.07
C LEU A 433 8.24 -20.46 -5.14
N THR A 434 7.37 -20.21 -6.11
CA THR A 434 7.17 -21.06 -7.29
C THR A 434 7.95 -20.48 -8.46
N LEU A 435 8.96 -21.20 -8.91
CA LEU A 435 9.82 -20.85 -10.03
C LEU A 435 9.14 -21.41 -11.27
N SER A 436 8.43 -20.57 -12.00
CA SER A 436 7.47 -20.99 -13.04
C SER A 436 8.11 -21.16 -14.41
N GLU A 437 9.30 -20.60 -14.61
CA GLU A 437 10.11 -20.76 -15.82
C GLU A 437 11.59 -20.58 -15.46
N ALA A 438 12.44 -21.51 -15.86
CA ALA A 438 13.88 -21.41 -15.75
C ALA A 438 14.56 -22.03 -16.98
N THR A 439 15.73 -21.50 -17.35
CA THR A 439 16.48 -22.00 -18.51
C THR A 439 17.14 -23.36 -18.25
N LEU A 440 17.36 -23.71 -16.98
CA LEU A 440 17.95 -24.96 -16.47
C LEU A 440 17.45 -25.20 -15.03
N CYS A 441 17.97 -26.23 -14.34
CA CYS A 441 17.74 -26.43 -12.90
C CYS A 441 18.09 -25.18 -12.10
N VAL A 442 17.27 -24.89 -11.07
CA VAL A 442 17.37 -23.66 -10.28
C VAL A 442 18.26 -23.90 -9.07
N SER A 443 19.07 -22.90 -8.74
CA SER A 443 20.00 -22.91 -7.62
C SER A 443 19.82 -21.65 -6.78
N LEU A 444 19.44 -21.82 -5.51
CA LEU A 444 19.31 -20.72 -4.54
C LEU A 444 20.35 -20.91 -3.44
N SER A 445 21.26 -19.96 -3.27
CA SER A 445 22.29 -20.01 -2.23
C SER A 445 21.81 -19.48 -0.89
N GLU A 446 20.88 -18.53 -0.89
CA GLU A 446 20.34 -17.97 0.35
C GLU A 446 18.91 -17.48 0.14
N VAL A 447 18.05 -17.72 1.13
CA VAL A 447 16.68 -17.23 1.21
C VAL A 447 16.41 -16.73 2.62
N ARG A 448 16.30 -15.42 2.78
CA ARG A 448 16.01 -14.77 4.06
C ARG A 448 14.60 -14.22 4.07
N VAL A 449 13.98 -14.27 5.25
CA VAL A 449 12.64 -13.73 5.46
C VAL A 449 12.78 -12.38 6.16
N VAL A 450 12.27 -11.32 5.52
CA VAL A 450 12.30 -9.95 6.05
C VAL A 450 11.06 -9.71 6.89
N ALA A 451 11.23 -9.45 8.18
CA ALA A 451 10.11 -9.13 9.06
C ALA A 451 9.59 -7.71 8.78
N ALA A 452 8.31 -7.48 9.06
CA ALA A 452 7.77 -6.13 8.95
C ALA A 452 8.39 -5.20 10.01
N GLY A 453 9.16 -4.19 9.58
CA GLY A 453 9.76 -3.17 10.45
C GLY A 453 11.26 -3.34 10.76
N GLU A 454 11.94 -4.24 10.04
CA GLU A 454 13.41 -4.32 9.93
C GLU A 454 13.98 -3.34 8.90
#